data_AF-A0A316G8F3-F1
#
_entry.id   AF-A0A316G8F3-F1
#
_cell.length_a   1.000
_cell.length_b   1.000
_cell.length_c   1.000
_cell.angle_alpha   90.00
_cell.angle_beta   90.00
_cell.angle_gamma   90.00
#
_symmetry.space_group_name_H-M   'P 1'
#
loop_
_entity.id
_entity.type
_entity.pdbx_description
1 polymer ?
#
loop_
_entity_poly.entity_id
_entity_poly.type
_entity_poly.pdbx_seq_one_letter_code
_entity_poly.pdbx_strand_id
1 'polypeptide(L)'
;MAVDATQHGRDPCAEKREARAEAAERADRDLFDTLLSDFKRRHVAKLKSARTVSRELDRFALKAWHGRNIHAITRRDVVDLLDEIAESGRGVTANRIRQYLARFFSWLLEREVIASSTMTGVRPPAPEVSRDRVLTDEEIRWLWRACEEVAHPWGHP
;
A
#
# COMPACT_ATOMS: atom_id res chain seq x y z
N MET A 1 16.12 16.65 57.95
CA MET A 1 14.91 16.55 57.11
C MET A 1 15.33 15.94 55.77
N ALA A 2 15.74 14.67 55.80
CA ALA A 2 14.95 13.52 55.30
C ALA A 2 15.28 13.20 53.82
N VAL A 3 16.48 12.65 53.61
CA VAL A 3 16.77 11.76 52.48
C VAL A 3 16.19 10.40 52.86
N ASP A 4 14.91 10.19 52.57
CA ASP A 4 14.23 8.93 52.79
C ASP A 4 13.49 8.53 51.53
N ALA A 5 14.01 7.49 50.86
CA ALA A 5 13.35 6.56 49.94
C ALA A 5 14.38 5.95 48.98
N THR A 6 15.24 5.06 49.48
CA THR A 6 15.95 4.11 48.60
C THR A 6 16.05 2.74 49.27
N GLN A 7 14.91 2.28 49.80
CA GLN A 7 14.71 0.94 50.38
C GLN A 7 13.75 0.08 49.55
N HIS A 8 13.64 0.31 48.25
CA HIS A 8 13.05 -0.64 47.32
C HIS A 8 14.13 -1.03 46.31
N GLY A 9 14.48 -2.32 46.25
CA GLY A 9 15.43 -2.90 45.30
C GLY A 9 14.94 -2.89 43.85
N ARG A 10 14.38 -1.77 43.40
CA ARG A 10 14.01 -1.47 42.02
C ARG A 10 14.92 -0.36 41.54
N ASP A 11 15.93 -0.76 40.79
CA ASP A 11 16.87 0.15 40.15
C ASP A 11 16.10 0.94 39.05
N PRO A 12 15.94 2.27 39.17
CA PRO A 12 15.20 3.08 38.21
C PRO A 12 15.83 3.11 36.82
N CYS A 13 17.09 2.69 36.68
CA CYS A 13 17.76 2.54 35.40
C CYS A 13 17.34 1.25 34.68
N ALA A 14 17.11 0.15 35.42
CA ALA A 14 16.63 -1.11 34.87
C ALA A 14 15.18 -0.97 34.37
N GLU A 15 14.29 -0.38 35.16
CA GLU A 15 12.89 -0.14 34.75
C GLU A 15 12.80 0.79 33.53
N LYS A 16 13.64 1.83 33.45
CA LYS A 16 13.70 2.70 32.26
C LYS A 16 14.22 1.98 31.02
N ARG A 17 15.14 1.02 31.16
CA ARG A 17 15.67 0.23 30.04
C ARG A 17 14.64 -0.80 29.55
N GLU A 18 13.96 -1.48 30.46
CA GLU A 18 12.87 -2.42 30.14
C GLU A 18 11.71 -1.69 29.47
N ALA A 19 11.26 -0.56 30.04
CA ALA A 19 10.20 0.26 29.44
C ALA A 19 10.58 0.78 28.04
N ARG A 20 11.85 1.15 27.81
CA ARG A 20 12.34 1.55 26.48
C ARG A 20 12.39 0.38 25.51
N ALA A 21 12.80 -0.80 25.95
CA ALA A 21 12.84 -1.99 25.11
C ALA A 21 11.43 -2.41 24.68
N GLU A 22 10.48 -2.45 25.61
CA GLU A 22 9.08 -2.76 25.31
C GLU A 22 8.42 -1.71 24.41
N ALA A 23 8.78 -0.43 24.57
CA ALA A 23 8.29 0.64 23.71
C ALA A 23 8.89 0.54 22.30
N ALA A 24 10.16 0.17 22.17
CA ALA A 24 10.81 -0.06 20.88
C ALA A 24 10.22 -1.29 20.17
N GLU A 25 9.95 -2.37 20.90
CA GLU A 25 9.35 -3.59 20.34
C GLU A 25 7.90 -3.36 19.88
N ARG A 26 7.12 -2.58 20.65
CA ARG A 26 5.81 -2.09 20.20
C ARG A 26 5.92 -1.20 18.97
N ALA A 27 6.87 -0.26 18.96
CA ALA A 27 7.07 0.63 17.83
C ALA A 27 7.43 -0.13 16.55
N ASP A 28 8.23 -1.20 16.63
CA ASP A 28 8.63 -2.05 15.50
C ASP A 28 7.45 -2.84 14.91
N ARG A 29 6.57 -3.36 15.78
CA ARG A 29 5.35 -4.04 15.36
C ARG A 29 4.37 -3.14 14.61
N ASP A 30 4.31 -1.87 14.99
CA ASP A 30 3.41 -0.88 14.43
C ASP A 30 4.03 -0.13 13.22
N LEU A 31 5.22 -0.57 12.77
CA LEU A 31 5.80 -0.08 11.52
C LEU A 31 4.97 -0.52 10.32
N PHE A 32 4.86 0.39 9.35
CA PHE A 32 4.18 0.14 8.10
C PHE A 32 4.75 -1.07 7.37
N ASP A 33 6.07 -1.22 7.33
CA ASP A 33 6.79 -2.34 6.72
C ASP A 33 6.37 -3.71 7.28
N THR A 34 6.35 -3.81 8.61
CA THR A 34 5.99 -5.03 9.34
C THR A 34 4.55 -5.41 9.05
N LEU A 35 3.65 -4.44 9.14
CA LEU A 35 2.22 -4.63 8.90
C LEU A 35 1.90 -4.94 7.43
N LEU A 36 2.57 -4.27 6.50
CA LEU A 36 2.41 -4.52 5.07
C LEU A 36 2.92 -5.92 4.71
N SER A 37 4.03 -6.35 5.30
CA SER A 37 4.56 -7.70 5.13
C SER A 37 3.60 -8.76 5.66
N ASP A 38 3.00 -8.53 6.83
CA ASP A 38 2.00 -9.46 7.39
C ASP A 38 0.72 -9.49 6.55
N PHE A 39 0.26 -8.34 6.06
CA PHE A 39 -0.86 -8.24 5.13
C PHE A 39 -0.60 -9.03 3.85
N LYS A 40 0.60 -8.89 3.26
CA LYS A 40 0.95 -9.63 2.04
C LYS A 40 0.94 -11.14 2.28
N ARG A 41 1.54 -11.58 3.38
CA ARG A 41 1.63 -13.00 3.75
C ARG A 41 0.27 -13.61 4.04
N ARG A 42 -0.59 -12.93 4.79
CA ARG A 42 -1.85 -13.50 5.32
C ARG A 42 -3.06 -13.24 4.43
N HIS A 43 -3.07 -12.13 3.70
CA HIS A 43 -4.18 -11.70 2.88
C HIS A 43 -3.86 -11.78 1.38
N VAL A 44 -2.85 -11.04 0.92
CA VAL A 44 -2.56 -10.90 -0.52
C VAL A 44 -2.15 -12.22 -1.16
N ALA A 45 -1.41 -13.08 -0.45
CA ALA A 45 -0.97 -14.38 -0.94
C ALA A 45 -2.12 -15.31 -1.38
N LYS A 46 -3.35 -15.06 -0.92
CA LYS A 46 -4.55 -15.84 -1.29
C LYS A 46 -5.22 -15.34 -2.57
N LEU A 47 -4.81 -14.18 -3.10
CA LEU A 47 -5.39 -13.57 -4.30
C LEU A 47 -4.70 -14.09 -5.56
N LYS A 48 -5.47 -14.30 -6.64
CA LYS A 48 -4.91 -14.59 -7.97
C LYS A 48 -3.98 -13.47 -8.47
N SER A 49 -4.25 -12.23 -8.05
CA SER A 49 -3.49 -11.03 -8.40
C SER A 49 -2.34 -10.72 -7.42
N ALA A 50 -1.96 -11.65 -6.54
CA ALA A 50 -1.01 -11.41 -5.44
C ALA A 50 0.29 -10.72 -5.87
N ARG A 51 0.87 -11.16 -6.99
CA ARG A 51 2.11 -10.60 -7.53
C ARG A 51 1.96 -9.14 -7.93
N THR A 52 0.86 -8.80 -8.59
CA THR A 52 0.57 -7.43 -9.05
C THR A 52 0.30 -6.52 -7.87
N VAL A 53 -0.57 -6.95 -6.95
CA VAL A 53 -0.94 -6.17 -5.75
C VAL A 53 0.29 -5.89 -4.89
N SER A 54 1.11 -6.91 -4.60
CA SER A 54 2.32 -6.74 -3.81
C SER A 54 3.29 -5.75 -4.48
N ARG A 55 3.52 -5.89 -5.79
CA ARG A 55 4.42 -5.00 -6.53
C ARG A 55 3.95 -3.55 -6.56
N GLU A 56 2.65 -3.30 -6.70
CA GLU A 56 2.10 -1.95 -6.70
C GLU A 56 2.17 -1.33 -5.30
N LEU A 57 1.85 -2.09 -4.25
CA LEU A 57 2.02 -1.64 -2.87
C LEU A 57 3.49 -1.32 -2.55
N ASP A 58 4.44 -2.13 -3.04
CA ASP A 58 5.87 -1.87 -2.85
C ASP A 58 6.35 -0.61 -3.57
N ARG A 59 5.94 -0.46 -4.82
CA ARG A 59 6.38 0.66 -5.66
C ARG A 59 5.96 2.01 -5.12
N PHE A 60 4.76 2.09 -4.54
CA PHE A 60 4.14 3.35 -4.16
C PHE A 60 4.04 3.50 -2.63
N ALA A 61 3.32 2.61 -1.97
CA ALA A 61 3.03 2.76 -0.53
C ALA A 61 4.26 2.47 0.34
N LEU A 62 4.99 1.37 0.09
CA LEU A 62 6.21 1.06 0.83
C LEU A 62 7.27 2.13 0.59
N LYS A 63 7.47 2.57 -0.66
CA LYS A 63 8.42 3.64 -0.98
C LYS A 63 8.10 4.94 -0.23
N ALA A 64 6.82 5.30 -0.09
CA ALA A 64 6.40 6.54 0.56
C ALA A 64 6.47 6.49 2.09
N TRP A 65 6.17 5.33 2.69
CA TRP A 65 6.00 5.21 4.16
C TRP A 65 6.94 4.19 4.81
N HIS A 66 8.03 3.82 4.14
CA HIS A 66 9.08 2.99 4.73
C HIS A 66 9.57 3.56 6.07
N GLY A 67 9.62 2.71 7.09
CA GLY A 67 10.04 3.06 8.44
C GLY A 67 9.09 3.98 9.20
N ARG A 68 7.92 4.32 8.63
CA ARG A 68 6.91 5.12 9.35
C ARG A 68 6.02 4.22 10.19
N ASN A 69 5.63 4.73 11.36
CA ASN A 69 4.61 4.09 12.18
C ASN A 69 3.22 4.30 11.55
N ILE A 70 2.38 3.26 11.55
CA ILE A 70 1.05 3.30 10.97
C ILE A 70 0.15 4.37 11.58
N HIS A 71 0.31 4.68 12.87
CA HIS A 71 -0.45 5.70 13.58
C HIS A 71 -0.04 7.13 13.21
N ALA A 72 1.15 7.31 12.63
CA ALA A 72 1.61 8.59 12.12
C ALA A 72 1.10 8.88 10.71
N ILE A 73 0.59 7.86 9.99
CA ILE A 73 0.07 8.03 8.63
C ILE A 73 -1.33 8.59 8.73
N THR A 74 -1.50 9.84 8.27
CA THR A 74 -2.79 10.51 8.28
C THR A 74 -3.55 10.29 6.97
N ARG A 75 -4.84 10.64 6.97
CA ARG A 75 -5.62 10.69 5.71
C ARG A 75 -4.97 11.61 4.68
N ARG A 76 -4.36 12.71 5.11
CA ARG A 76 -3.72 13.69 4.22
C ARG A 76 -2.53 13.06 3.50
N ASP A 77 -1.68 12.32 4.21
CA ASP A 77 -0.55 11.60 3.60
C ASP A 77 -1.02 10.64 2.51
N VAL A 78 -2.17 9.98 2.70
CA VAL A 78 -2.75 9.10 1.68
C VAL A 78 -3.22 9.88 0.47
N VAL A 79 -3.94 10.99 0.67
CA VAL A 79 -4.43 11.83 -0.42
C VAL A 79 -3.25 12.39 -1.21
N ASP A 80 -2.26 12.94 -0.54
CA ASP A 80 -1.05 13.51 -1.17
C ASP A 80 -0.33 12.45 -2.02
N LEU A 81 -0.18 11.21 -1.53
CA LEU A 81 0.39 10.11 -2.31
C LEU A 81 -0.43 9.79 -3.56
N LEU A 82 -1.75 9.74 -3.43
CA LEU A 82 -2.66 9.41 -4.53
C LEU A 82 -2.69 10.51 -5.60
N ASP A 83 -2.64 11.77 -5.17
CA ASP A 83 -2.59 12.93 -6.04
C ASP A 83 -1.25 12.98 -6.80
N GLU A 84 -0.12 12.73 -6.14
CA GLU A 84 1.19 12.62 -6.81
C GLU A 84 1.16 11.56 -7.94
N ILE A 85 0.53 10.41 -7.69
CA ILE A 85 0.41 9.36 -8.70
C ILE A 85 -0.53 9.79 -9.83
N ALA A 86 -1.63 10.46 -9.53
CA ALA A 86 -2.57 10.96 -10.52
C ALA A 86 -1.94 12.04 -11.41
N GLU A 87 -1.22 13.00 -10.81
CA GLU A 87 -0.49 14.08 -11.48
C GLU A 87 0.61 13.55 -12.42
N SER A 88 1.19 12.38 -12.12
CA SER A 88 2.13 11.69 -13.01
C SER A 88 1.48 11.11 -14.29
N GLY A 89 0.20 11.39 -14.54
CA GLY A 89 -0.58 10.90 -15.67
C GLY A 89 -1.11 9.47 -15.46
N ARG A 90 -1.02 8.92 -14.24
CA ARG A 90 -1.36 7.53 -13.93
C ARG A 90 -2.63 7.43 -13.09
N GLY A 91 -3.69 8.15 -13.46
CA GLY A 91 -4.96 8.20 -12.72
C GLY A 91 -5.58 6.82 -12.44
N VAL A 92 -5.54 5.89 -13.40
CA VAL A 92 -6.03 4.51 -13.20
C VAL A 92 -5.20 3.77 -12.14
N THR A 93 -3.88 3.96 -12.16
CA THR A 93 -2.99 3.39 -11.14
C THR A 93 -3.25 3.99 -9.77
N ALA A 94 -3.50 5.30 -9.68
CA ALA A 94 -3.89 5.95 -8.43
C ALA A 94 -5.20 5.35 -7.88
N ASN A 95 -6.20 5.14 -8.72
CA ASN A 95 -7.46 4.49 -8.33
C ASN A 95 -7.26 3.05 -7.83
N ARG A 96 -6.40 2.26 -8.49
CA ARG A 96 -6.06 0.89 -8.05
C ARG A 96 -5.34 0.89 -6.70
N ILE A 97 -4.37 1.78 -6.52
CA ILE A 97 -3.63 1.91 -5.26
C ILE A 97 -4.57 2.33 -4.14
N ARG A 98 -5.50 3.26 -4.40
CA ARG A 98 -6.55 3.62 -3.43
C ARG A 98 -7.35 2.39 -2.99
N GLN A 99 -7.73 1.51 -3.91
CA GLN A 99 -8.45 0.27 -3.57
C GLN A 99 -7.59 -0.68 -2.72
N TYR A 100 -6.32 -0.84 -3.06
CA TYR A 100 -5.41 -1.71 -2.30
C TYR A 100 -5.16 -1.16 -0.89
N LEU A 101 -4.96 0.15 -0.76
CA LEU A 101 -4.83 0.83 0.53
C LEU A 101 -6.12 0.73 1.34
N ALA A 102 -7.29 0.91 0.72
CA ALA A 102 -8.57 0.74 1.40
C ALA A 102 -8.70 -0.67 1.99
N ARG A 103 -8.31 -1.70 1.23
CA ARG A 103 -8.32 -3.08 1.73
C ARG A 103 -7.29 -3.30 2.84
N PHE A 104 -6.09 -2.72 2.72
CA PHE A 104 -5.05 -2.80 3.75
C PHE A 104 -5.49 -2.18 5.08
N PHE A 105 -5.95 -0.92 5.08
CA PHE A 105 -6.42 -0.26 6.31
C PHE A 105 -7.65 -0.94 6.90
N SER A 106 -8.54 -1.48 6.08
CA SER A 106 -9.68 -2.27 6.58
C SER A 106 -9.21 -3.57 7.26
N TRP A 107 -8.20 -4.24 6.69
CA TRP A 107 -7.61 -5.44 7.28
C TRP A 107 -6.87 -5.16 8.59
N LEU A 108 -6.27 -3.97 8.74
CA LEU A 108 -5.69 -3.53 10.01
C LEU A 108 -6.76 -3.25 11.07
N LEU A 109 -7.88 -2.67 10.67
CA LEU A 109 -9.02 -2.42 11.54
C LEU A 109 -9.64 -3.73 12.04
N GLU A 110 -9.82 -4.72 11.15
CA GLU A 110 -10.27 -6.08 11.51
C GLU A 110 -9.36 -6.77 12.55
N ARG A 111 -8.11 -6.32 12.69
CA ARG A 111 -7.11 -6.86 13.62
C ARG A 111 -6.86 -5.96 14.83
N GLU A 112 -7.67 -4.92 15.00
CA GLU A 112 -7.54 -3.93 16.07
C GLU A 112 -6.15 -3.27 16.15
N VAL A 113 -5.40 -3.24 15.03
CA VAL A 113 -4.12 -2.53 14.95
C VAL A 113 -4.36 -1.02 14.89
N ILE A 114 -5.45 -0.59 14.25
CA ILE A 114 -5.87 0.81 14.19
C ILE A 114 -7.29 0.95 14.74
N ALA A 115 -7.52 2.04 15.47
CA ALA A 115 -8.84 2.35 16.04
C ALA A 115 -9.82 2.94 15.00
N SER A 116 -9.31 3.54 13.94
CA SER A 116 -10.13 4.13 12.87
C SER A 116 -9.46 4.03 11.51
N SER A 117 -10.26 3.82 10.46
CA SER A 117 -9.74 3.76 9.10
C SER A 117 -9.46 5.16 8.55
N THR A 118 -8.19 5.45 8.29
CA THR A 118 -7.71 6.68 7.65
C THR A 118 -8.29 6.89 6.24
N MET A 119 -8.77 5.81 5.61
CA MET A 119 -9.37 5.79 4.27
C MET A 119 -10.83 6.25 4.23
N THR A 120 -11.47 6.47 5.38
CA THR A 120 -12.87 6.89 5.44
C THR A 120 -13.05 8.25 4.75
N GLY A 121 -13.85 8.27 3.68
CA GLY A 121 -14.13 9.48 2.89
C GLY A 121 -13.13 9.81 1.77
N VAL A 122 -12.10 9.00 1.54
CA VAL A 122 -11.13 9.22 0.45
C VAL A 122 -11.79 8.90 -0.90
N ARG A 123 -12.03 9.94 -1.70
CA ARG A 123 -12.59 9.86 -3.05
C ARG A 123 -11.53 9.38 -4.06
N PRO A 124 -11.93 8.77 -5.19
CA PRO A 124 -10.99 8.47 -6.27
C PRO A 124 -10.35 9.76 -6.80
N PRO A 125 -9.00 9.84 -6.88
CA PRO A 125 -8.29 11.04 -7.32
C PRO A 125 -8.46 11.34 -8.81
N ALA A 126 -8.75 10.33 -9.64
CA ALA A 126 -8.93 10.50 -11.07
C ALA A 126 -10.31 9.99 -11.52
N PRO A 127 -11.02 10.73 -12.39
CA PRO A 127 -12.19 10.19 -13.08
C PRO A 127 -11.75 8.99 -13.93
N GLU A 128 -12.49 7.88 -13.84
CA GLU A 128 -12.21 6.69 -14.63
C GLU A 128 -12.68 6.92 -16.07
N VAL A 129 -11.82 7.54 -16.88
CA VAL A 129 -12.04 7.66 -18.32
C VAL A 129 -11.46 6.40 -18.97
N SER A 130 -12.34 5.46 -19.35
CA SER A 130 -11.93 4.31 -20.15
C SER A 130 -11.30 4.83 -21.45
N ARG A 131 -10.06 4.41 -21.75
CA ARG A 131 -9.46 4.65 -23.06
C ARG A 131 -9.94 3.59 -24.04
N ASP A 132 -11.25 3.54 -24.27
CA ASP A 132 -11.84 2.71 -25.30
C ASP A 132 -11.66 3.41 -26.65
N ARG A 133 -10.45 3.38 -27.19
CA ARG A 133 -10.30 3.47 -28.64
C ARG A 133 -10.51 2.05 -29.18
N VAL A 134 -11.77 1.70 -29.40
CA VAL A 134 -12.14 0.49 -30.15
C VAL A 134 -11.67 0.69 -31.58
N LEU A 135 -10.95 -0.28 -32.15
CA LEU A 135 -10.60 -0.28 -33.57
C LEU A 135 -11.91 -0.23 -34.36
N THR A 136 -12.06 0.78 -35.20
CA THR A 136 -13.19 0.87 -36.15
C THR A 136 -13.12 -0.28 -37.16
N ASP A 137 -14.23 -0.65 -37.79
CA ASP A 137 -14.27 -1.72 -38.81
C ASP A 137 -13.25 -1.51 -39.95
N GLU A 138 -12.90 -0.26 -40.23
CA GLU A 138 -11.83 0.07 -41.17
C GLU A 138 -10.46 -0.30 -40.61
N GLU A 139 -10.15 0.05 -39.36
CA GLU A 139 -8.89 -0.30 -38.71
C GLU A 139 -8.73 -1.82 -38.49
N ILE A 140 -9.84 -2.54 -38.28
CA ILE A 140 -9.84 -4.02 -38.24
C ILE A 140 -9.50 -4.61 -39.62
N ARG A 141 -10.05 -4.04 -40.71
CA ARG A 141 -9.70 -4.47 -42.08
C ARG A 141 -8.25 -4.16 -42.44
N TRP A 142 -7.73 -3.01 -42.00
CA TRP A 142 -6.32 -2.66 -42.15
C TRP A 142 -5.40 -3.60 -41.37
N LEU A 143 -5.77 -3.95 -40.13
CA LEU A 143 -5.05 -4.91 -39.31
C LEU A 143 -5.03 -6.31 -39.95
N TRP A 144 -6.16 -6.77 -40.49
CA TRP A 144 -6.23 -8.08 -41.17
C TRP A 144 -5.36 -8.15 -42.42
N ARG A 145 -5.39 -7.13 -43.28
CA ARG A 145 -4.50 -7.07 -44.47
C ARG A 145 -3.03 -7.01 -44.08
N ALA A 146 -2.69 -6.26 -43.02
CA ALA A 146 -1.34 -6.19 -42.51
C ALA A 146 -0.85 -7.54 -41.93
N CYS A 147 -1.75 -8.33 -41.33
CA CYS A 147 -1.42 -9.68 -40.84
C CYS A 147 -1.21 -10.68 -41.98
N GLU A 148 -1.88 -10.52 -43.13
CA GLU A 148 -1.67 -11.36 -44.32
C GLU A 148 -0.33 -11.08 -45.03
N GLU A 149 0.24 -9.88 -44.87
CA GLU A 149 1.57 -9.53 -45.42
C GLU A 149 2.74 -9.94 -44.51
N VAL A 150 2.49 -10.51 -43.33
CA VAL A 150 3.57 -10.98 -42.44
C VAL A 150 4.10 -12.33 -42.93
N ALA A 151 5.22 -12.28 -43.66
CA ALA A 151 5.98 -13.48 -44.00
C ALA A 151 6.55 -14.20 -42.76
N HIS A 152 6.71 -15.53 -42.85
CA HIS A 152 7.14 -16.48 -41.81
C HIS A 152 8.22 -15.92 -40.84
N PRO A 153 8.09 -16.09 -39.50
CA PRO A 153 7.67 -17.32 -38.80
C PRO A 153 6.22 -17.43 -38.28
N TRP A 154 5.34 -16.46 -38.55
CA TRP A 154 4.00 -16.43 -37.94
C TRP A 154 2.79 -16.46 -38.91
N GLY A 155 3.00 -16.63 -40.22
CA GLY A 155 1.93 -16.82 -41.21
C GLY A 155 1.70 -18.30 -41.56
N HIS A 156 0.43 -18.68 -41.83
CA HIS A 156 0.06 -20.03 -42.30
C HIS A 156 0.64 -20.32 -43.70
N PRO A 157 0.97 -21.59 -44.04
CA PRO A 157 1.50 -21.97 -45.34
C PRO A 157 0.49 -21.79 -46.48
#